data_AF-A0A357ZFJ0-F1
#
_entry.id   AF-A0A357ZFJ0-F1
#
_cell.length_a   1.000
_cell.length_b   1.000
_cell.length_c   1.000
_cell.angle_alpha   90.00
_cell.angle_beta   90.00
_cell.angle_gamma   90.00
#
_symmetry.space_group_name_H-M   'P 1'
#
loop_
_entity.id
_entity.type
_entity.pdbx_description
1 polymer ?
#
loop_
_entity_poly.entity_id
_entity_poly.type
_entity_poly.pdbx_seq_one_letter_code
_entity_poly.pdbx_strand_id
1 'polypeptide(L)' 'EPCPFSPYSDMNLQKQSLLEVLRSDFFKKVREISAAEALNHKGGCTLFQFEDDVQQALA' A
#
# COMPACT_ATOMS: atom_id res chain seq x y z
N GLU A 1 7.61 6.00 -13.29
CA GLU A 1 6.42 5.24 -13.71
C GLU A 1 5.32 5.41 -12.67
N PRO A 2 4.04 5.31 -13.05
CA PRO A 2 2.95 5.27 -12.08
C PRO A 2 3.13 4.07 -11.15
N CYS A 3 2.67 4.20 -9.90
CA CYS A 3 2.71 3.09 -8.96
C CYS A 3 1.85 1.92 -9.50
N PRO A 4 2.39 0.70 -9.68
CA PRO A 4 1.60 -0.44 -10.13
C PRO A 4 0.50 -0.83 -9.13
N PHE A 5 0.61 -0.32 -7.89
CA PHE A 5 -0.36 -0.55 -6.84
C PHE A 5 -1.51 0.46 -6.78
N SER A 6 -1.57 1.45 -7.68
CA SER A 6 -2.70 2.38 -7.72
C SER A 6 -4.09 1.73 -7.90
N PRO A 7 -4.24 0.53 -8.51
CA PRO A 7 -5.52 -0.17 -8.56
C PRO A 7 -5.95 -0.84 -7.26
N TYR A 8 -5.04 -1.02 -6.30
CA TYR A 8 -5.31 -1.69 -5.03
C TYR A 8 -5.66 -0.64 -3.98
N SER A 9 -6.93 -0.55 -3.61
CA SER A 9 -7.42 0.29 -2.53
C SER A 9 -8.82 -0.16 -2.09
N ASP A 10 -9.07 -0.15 -0.79
CA ASP A 10 -10.37 -0.36 -0.18
C ASP A 10 -11.21 0.93 -0.08
N MET A 11 -10.58 2.09 -0.35
CA MET A 11 -11.21 3.41 -0.21
C MET A 11 -11.00 4.31 -1.44
N ASN A 12 -11.84 5.33 -1.55
CA ASN A 12 -11.89 6.30 -2.64
C ASN A 12 -12.11 7.72 -2.08
N LEU A 13 -11.15 8.62 -2.35
CA LEU A 13 -11.18 10.02 -1.90
C LEU A 13 -12.35 10.85 -2.44
N GLN A 14 -13.03 10.41 -3.51
CA GLN A 14 -14.25 11.05 -4.00
C GLN A 14 -15.46 10.76 -3.09
N LYS A 15 -15.38 9.72 -2.25
CA LYS A 15 -16.47 9.24 -1.39
C LYS A 15 -16.16 9.38 0.11
N GLN A 16 -14.88 9.34 0.48
CA GLN A 16 -14.41 9.39 1.86
C GLN A 16 -13.42 10.55 2.04
N SER A 17 -13.34 11.07 3.26
CA SER A 17 -12.36 12.09 3.61
C SER A 17 -10.94 11.53 3.61
N LEU A 18 -9.95 12.40 3.38
CA LEU A 18 -8.54 12.03 3.46
C LEU A 18 -8.19 11.42 4.84
N LEU A 19 -8.77 11.93 5.92
CA LEU A 19 -8.51 11.42 7.27
C LEU A 19 -9.01 9.99 7.44
N GLU A 20 -10.16 9.64 6.86
CA GLU A 20 -10.68 8.26 6.86
C GLU A 20 -9.79 7.35 6.02
N VAL A 21 -9.38 7.77 4.83
CA VAL A 21 -8.48 7.00 3.95
C VAL A 21 -7.14 6.72 4.61
N LEU A 22 -6.55 7.70 5.29
CA LEU A 22 -5.28 7.52 6.01
C LEU A 22 -5.38 6.56 7.20
N ARG A 23 -6.60 6.24 7.64
CA ARG A 23 -6.88 5.28 8.72
C ARG A 23 -7.37 3.94 8.21
N SER A 24 -7.39 3.69 6.89
CA SER A 24 -7.84 2.42 6.34
C SER A 24 -6.95 1.27 6.80
N ASP A 25 -7.58 0.12 7.07
CA ASP A 25 -6.85 -1.08 7.49
C ASP A 25 -5.92 -1.57 6.38
N PHE A 26 -6.36 -1.49 5.12
CA PHE A 26 -5.50 -1.78 3.97
C PHE A 26 -4.28 -0.85 3.93
N PHE A 27 -4.47 0.46 4.04
CA PHE A 27 -3.37 1.42 3.98
C PHE A 27 -2.39 1.22 5.13
N LYS A 28 -2.89 0.87 6.31
CA LYS A 28 -2.05 0.47 7.44
C LYS A 28 -1.18 -0.74 7.12
N LYS A 29 -1.76 -1.84 6.60
CA LYS A 29 -1.01 -3.05 6.20
C LYS A 29 0.05 -2.75 5.13
N VAL A 30 -0.29 -1.95 4.11
CA VAL A 30 0.66 -1.54 3.05
C VAL A 30 1.86 -0.79 3.62
N ARG A 31 1.64 0.10 4.60
CA ARG A 31 2.73 0.79 5.29
C ARG A 31 3.60 -0.15 6.11
N GLU A 32 3.03 -1.15 6.74
CA GLU A 32 3.77 -2.17 7.49
C GLU A 32 4.65 -3.01 6.56
N ILE A 33 4.11 -3.48 5.43
CA ILE A 33 4.87 -4.18 4.37
C ILE A 33 6.04 -3.33 3.89
N SER A 34 5.77 -2.06 3.54
CA SER A 34 6.83 -1.15 3.08
C SER A 34 7.88 -0.87 4.15
N ALA A 35 7.51 -0.82 5.43
CA ALA A 35 8.41 -0.53 6.52
C ALA A 35 9.34 -1.71 6.86
N ALA A 36 8.87 -2.95 6.67
CA ALA A 36 9.66 -4.16 6.89
C ALA A 36 10.98 -4.17 6.09
N GLU A 37 10.98 -3.54 4.90
CA GLU A 37 12.14 -3.47 4.02
C GLU A 37 12.83 -2.11 3.98
N ALA A 38 12.45 -1.18 4.88
CA ALA A 38 12.98 0.19 4.96
C ALA A 38 14.52 0.26 5.03
N LEU A 39 15.16 -0.82 5.49
CA LEU A 39 16.61 -0.91 5.71
C LEU A 39 17.37 -1.67 4.60
N ASN A 40 16.67 -2.41 3.74
CA ASN A 40 17.26 -3.31 2.73
C ASN A 40 16.87 -2.96 1.28
N HIS A 41 16.38 -1.74 1.05
CA HIS A 41 15.99 -1.29 -0.28
C HIS A 41 17.09 -1.50 -1.33
N LYS A 42 16.80 -2.33 -2.34
CA LYS A 42 17.72 -2.62 -3.46
C LYS A 42 17.51 -1.70 -4.67
N GLY A 43 16.78 -0.60 -4.49
CA GLY A 43 16.27 0.26 -5.56
C GLY A 43 14.93 -0.24 -6.12
N GLY A 44 14.22 0.62 -6.86
CA GLY A 44 12.86 0.32 -7.32
C GLY A 44 11.79 0.50 -6.24
N CYS A 45 10.58 -0.01 -6.50
CA CYS A 45 9.46 0.06 -5.57
C CYS A 45 9.49 -1.17 -4.64
N THR A 46 9.61 -0.95 -3.32
CA THR A 46 9.57 -2.03 -2.32
C THR A 46 8.33 -2.88 -2.45
N LEU A 47 7.15 -2.26 -2.56
CA LEU A 47 5.89 -2.97 -2.65
C LEU A 47 5.84 -3.92 -3.86
N PHE A 48 6.60 -3.65 -4.92
CA PHE A 48 6.71 -4.53 -6.09
C PHE A 48 7.32 -5.88 -5.76
N GLN A 49 8.23 -5.93 -4.78
CA GLN A 49 8.85 -7.17 -4.32
C GLN A 49 7.91 -7.98 -3.43
N PHE A 50 6.82 -7.37 -2.95
CA PHE A 50 5.83 -7.95 -2.03
C PHE A 50 4.42 -7.84 -2.62
N GLU A 51 4.29 -7.99 -3.94
CA GLU A 51 3.00 -7.86 -4.63
C GLU A 51 1.94 -8.79 -4.02
N ASP A 52 2.30 -10.04 -3.74
CA ASP A 52 1.41 -11.02 -3.11
C ASP A 52 0.90 -10.55 -1.73
N ASP A 53 1.77 -9.96 -0.91
CA ASP A 53 1.39 -9.44 0.41
C ASP A 53 0.46 -8.22 0.28
N VAL A 54 0.70 -7.35 -0.70
CA VAL A 54 -0.17 -6.20 -0.98
C VAL A 54 -1.55 -6.67 -1.47
N GLN A 55 -1.61 -7.70 -2.31
CA GLN A 55 -2.87 -8.30 -2.73
C GLN A 55 -3.62 -8.93 -1.56
N GLN A 56 -2.92 -9.68 -0.70
CA GLN A 56 -3.52 -10.29 0.48
C GLN A 56 -3.98 -9.26 1.52
N ALA A 57 -3.37 -8.07 1.56
CA ALA A 57 -3.77 -7.00 2.45
C ALA A 57 -5.21 -6.48 2.17
N LEU A 58 -5.73 -6.65 0.96
CA LEU A 58 -7.11 -6.31 0.57
C LEU A 58 -8.16 -7.36 0.96
N ALA A 59 -7.75 -8.60 1.26
CA ALA A 59 -8.63 -9.66 1.72
C ALA A 59 -8.99 -9.49 3.21
#